data_AF-A0A504KVG1-F1
#
_entry.id   AF-A0A504KVG1-F1
#
_cell.length_a   1.000
_cell.length_b   1.000
_cell.length_c   1.000
_cell.angle_alpha   90.00
_cell.angle_beta   90.00
_cell.angle_gamma   90.00
#
_symmetry.space_group_name_H-M   'P 1'
#
loop_
_entity.id
_entity.type
_entity.pdbx_description
1 polymer ?
#
loop_
_entity_poly.entity_id
_entity_poly.type
_entity_poly.pdbx_seq_one_letter_code
_entity_poly.pdbx_strand_id
1 'polypeptide(L)'
;MSAETALAQLLRMIHRRAFNLAAMPDDERDPHYDTIRRSCCGAAEHIGQSPDNAALTANSMVEFTRAMVGIIEANRGGHDSRQPHR
;
A
#
# COMPACT_ATOMS: atom_id res chain seq x y z
N MET A 1 -4.60 21.01 12.65
CA MET A 1 -5.00 19.89 11.76
C MET A 1 -5.66 18.83 12.63
N SER A 2 -6.88 18.36 12.32
CA SER A 2 -7.52 17.31 13.13
C SER A 2 -6.92 15.94 12.81
N ALA A 3 -7.02 14.99 13.75
CA ALA A 3 -6.59 13.61 13.54
C ALA A 3 -7.30 12.97 12.33
N GLU A 4 -8.60 13.26 12.14
CA GLU A 4 -9.39 12.79 11.00
C GLU A 4 -8.87 13.32 9.67
N THR A 5 -8.50 14.61 9.62
CA THR A 5 -7.93 15.23 8.41
C THR A 5 -6.57 14.61 8.08
N ALA A 6 -5.74 14.38 9.09
CA ALA A 6 -4.44 13.74 8.94
C ALA A 6 -4.60 12.30 8.40
N LEU A 7 -5.51 11.52 8.99
CA LEU A 7 -5.81 10.15 8.56
C LEU A 7 -6.32 10.12 7.11
N ALA A 8 -7.25 11.00 6.75
CA ALA A 8 -7.79 11.07 5.39
C ALA A 8 -6.70 11.40 4.36
N GLN A 9 -5.78 12.31 4.68
CA GLN A 9 -4.63 12.63 3.82
C GLN A 9 -3.69 11.43 3.68
N LEU A 10 -3.42 10.74 4.79
CA LEU A 10 -2.58 9.54 4.81
C LEU A 10 -3.19 8.44 3.93
N LEU A 11 -4.48 8.15 4.09
CA LEU A 11 -5.20 7.19 3.26
C LEU A 11 -5.15 7.58 1.77
N ARG A 12 -5.34 8.86 1.44
CA ARG A 12 -5.28 9.33 0.06
C ARG A 12 -3.89 9.16 -0.55
N MET A 13 -2.83 9.39 0.23
CA MET A 13 -1.45 9.16 -0.20
C MET A 13 -1.17 7.69 -0.45
N ILE A 14 -1.58 6.80 0.47
CA ILE A 14 -1.36 5.36 0.30
C ILE A 14 -2.18 4.84 -0.89
N HIS A 15 -3.44 5.27 -1.04
CA HIS A 15 -4.27 4.90 -2.18
C HIS A 15 -3.63 5.30 -3.52
N ARG A 16 -3.09 6.52 -3.62
CA ARG A 16 -2.38 6.97 -4.85
C ARG A 16 -1.15 6.12 -5.15
N ARG A 17 -0.37 5.75 -4.12
CA ARG A 17 0.77 4.84 -4.30
C ARG A 17 0.33 3.45 -4.76
N ALA A 18 -0.68 2.88 -4.11
CA ALA A 18 -1.24 1.58 -4.49
C ALA A 18 -1.80 1.60 -5.93
N PHE A 19 -2.46 2.68 -6.34
CA PHE A 19 -2.97 2.82 -7.71
C PHE A 19 -1.87 2.81 -8.77
N ASN A 20 -0.73 3.44 -8.47
CA ASN A 20 0.44 3.42 -9.34
C ASN A 20 1.07 2.01 -9.38
N LEU A 21 1.21 1.35 -8.23
CA LEU A 21 1.73 -0.02 -8.16
C LEU A 21 0.85 -1.01 -8.92
N ALA A 22 -0.48 -0.90 -8.79
CA ALA A 22 -1.45 -1.71 -9.51
C ALA A 22 -1.40 -1.54 -11.04
N ALA A 23 -0.70 -0.52 -11.56
CA ALA A 23 -0.47 -0.34 -12.99
C ALA A 23 0.84 -1.00 -13.48
N MET A 24 1.71 -1.45 -12.56
CA MET A 24 2.97 -2.13 -12.87
C MET A 24 2.77 -3.66 -12.93
N PRO A 25 3.61 -4.42 -13.65
CA PRO A 25 3.67 -5.88 -13.52
C PRO A 25 3.99 -6.33 -12.10
N ASP A 26 3.51 -7.51 -11.69
CA ASP A 26 3.66 -8.02 -10.31
C ASP A 26 5.11 -8.17 -9.89
N ASP A 27 5.96 -8.68 -10.78
CA ASP A 27 7.39 -8.90 -10.57
C ASP A 27 8.19 -7.61 -10.39
N GLU A 28 7.68 -6.48 -10.88
CA GLU A 28 8.32 -5.17 -10.73
C GLU A 28 7.95 -4.45 -9.42
N ARG A 29 6.98 -4.96 -8.65
CA ARG A 29 6.46 -4.26 -7.45
C ARG A 29 7.29 -4.50 -6.19
N ASP A 30 8.01 -5.61 -6.09
CA ASP A 30 8.75 -6.00 -4.88
C ASP A 30 9.74 -4.93 -4.36
N PRO A 31 10.55 -4.26 -5.20
CA PRO A 31 11.43 -3.18 -4.75
C PRO A 31 10.68 -2.00 -4.10
N HIS A 32 9.43 -1.76 -4.50
CA HIS A 32 8.59 -0.72 -3.93
C HIS A 32 8.06 -1.10 -2.55
N TYR A 33 7.64 -2.35 -2.36
CA TYR A 33 7.25 -2.87 -1.06
C TYR A 33 8.42 -2.86 -0.07
N ASP A 34 9.63 -3.21 -0.52
CA ASP A 34 10.84 -3.12 0.30
C ASP A 34 11.18 -1.69 0.70
N THR A 35 10.96 -0.72 -0.19
CA THR A 35 11.16 0.69 0.12
C THR A 35 10.16 1.19 1.17
N ILE A 36 8.89 0.76 1.07
CA ILE A 36 7.87 1.04 2.11
C ILE A 36 8.30 0.43 3.44
N ARG A 37 8.69 -0.84 3.45
CA ARG A 37 9.14 -1.56 4.64
C ARG A 37 10.27 -0.83 5.35
N ARG A 38 11.35 -0.50 4.65
CA ARG A 38 12.51 0.21 5.21
C ARG A 38 12.13 1.59 5.76
N SER A 39 11.30 2.33 5.03
CA SER A 39 10.85 3.67 5.46
C SER A 39 10.01 3.59 6.73
N CYS A 40 9.07 2.64 6.80
CA CYS A 40 8.21 2.45 7.97
C CYS A 40 8.99 1.93 9.18
N CYS A 41 9.97 1.04 8.98
CA CYS A 41 10.82 0.55 10.06
C CYS A 41 11.62 1.69 10.68
N GLY A 42 12.31 2.50 9.86
CA GLY A 42 13.07 3.66 10.33
C GLY A 42 12.19 4.70 11.03
N ALA A 43 10.97 4.93 10.52
CA ALA A 43 10.02 5.83 11.18
C ALA A 43 9.52 5.28 12.53
N ALA A 44 9.25 3.98 12.61
CA ALA A 44 8.78 3.32 13.83
C ALA A 44 9.87 3.27 14.92
N GLU A 45 11.12 2.99 14.54
CA GLU A 45 12.28 3.09 15.44
C GLU A 45 12.49 4.53 15.91
N HIS A 46 12.35 5.52 15.01
CA HIS A 46 12.50 6.92 15.35
C HIS A 46 11.52 7.41 16.42
N ILE A 47 10.31 6.83 16.47
CA ILE A 47 9.31 7.13 17.51
C ILE A 47 9.45 6.24 18.76
N GLY A 48 10.53 5.45 18.86
CA GLY A 48 10.90 4.68 20.05
C GLY A 48 10.44 3.22 20.08
N GLN A 49 9.95 2.65 18.98
CA GLN A 49 9.69 1.21 18.92
C GLN A 49 11.02 0.42 18.93
N SER A 50 11.00 -0.77 19.55
CA SER A 50 12.10 -1.73 19.39
C SER A 50 12.21 -2.21 17.93
N PRO A 51 13.39 -2.67 17.47
CA PRO A 51 13.56 -3.15 16.10
C PRO A 51 12.53 -4.23 15.70
N ASP A 52 12.22 -5.16 16.59
CA ASP A 52 11.22 -6.21 16.32
C ASP A 52 9.81 -5.62 16.12
N ASN A 53 9.40 -4.69 16.98
CA ASN A 53 8.11 -4.03 16.86
C ASN A 53 8.04 -3.11 15.63
N ALA A 54 9.14 -2.44 15.30
CA ALA A 54 9.25 -1.63 14.10
C ALA A 54 9.13 -2.47 12.83
N ALA A 55 9.74 -3.66 12.81
CA ALA A 55 9.62 -4.61 11.72
C ALA A 55 8.17 -5.11 11.56
N LEU A 56 7.46 -5.41 12.67
CA LEU A 56 6.04 -5.79 12.65
C LEU A 56 5.15 -4.66 12.11
N THR A 57 5.40 -3.42 12.56
CA THR A 57 4.69 -2.23 12.07
C THR A 57 4.92 -2.05 10.58
N ALA A 58 6.17 -2.14 10.13
CA ALA A 58 6.54 -1.99 8.72
C ALA A 58 5.90 -3.08 7.84
N ASN A 59 5.89 -4.34 8.29
CA ASN A 59 5.27 -5.43 7.57
C ASN A 59 3.76 -5.23 7.44
N SER A 60 3.08 -4.78 8.51
CA SER A 60 1.65 -4.44 8.45
C SER A 60 1.35 -3.37 7.40
N MET A 61 2.21 -2.36 7.26
CA MET A 61 2.06 -1.31 6.25
C MET A 61 2.27 -1.82 4.81
N VAL A 62 3.18 -2.77 4.62
CA VAL A 62 3.38 -3.44 3.33
C VAL A 62 2.15 -4.26 2.96
N GLU A 63 1.67 -5.11 3.87
CA GLU A 63 0.49 -5.96 3.63
C GLU A 63 -0.77 -5.13 3.38
N PHE A 64 -0.96 -4.03 4.11
CA PHE A 64 -2.04 -3.09 3.82
C PHE A 64 -1.94 -2.52 2.40
N THR A 65 -0.73 -2.16 1.96
CA THR A 65 -0.53 -1.63 0.60
C THR A 65 -0.80 -2.70 -0.46
N ARG A 66 -0.33 -3.94 -0.25
CA ARG A 66 -0.61 -5.10 -1.13
C ARG A 66 -2.11 -5.36 -1.26
N ALA A 67 -2.83 -5.35 -0.14
CA ALA A 67 -4.28 -5.53 -0.13
C ALA A 67 -4.99 -4.44 -0.95
N MET A 68 -4.57 -3.17 -0.83
CA MET A 68 -5.14 -2.10 -1.65
C MET A 68 -4.83 -2.25 -3.14
N VAL A 69 -3.63 -2.70 -3.50
CA VAL A 69 -3.27 -3.03 -4.89
C VAL A 69 -4.23 -4.09 -5.42
N GLY A 70 -4.42 -5.20 -4.71
CA GLY A 70 -5.33 -6.27 -5.11
C GLY A 70 -6.79 -5.80 -5.26
N ILE A 71 -7.27 -4.92 -4.38
CA ILE A 71 -8.61 -4.29 -4.52
C ILE A 71 -8.70 -3.46 -5.81
N ILE A 72 -7.68 -2.66 -6.11
CA ILE A 72 -7.65 -1.80 -7.32
C ILE A 72 -7.62 -2.66 -8.59
N GLU A 73 -6.83 -3.73 -8.59
CA GLU A 73 -6.75 -4.68 -9.70
C GLU A 73 -8.06 -5.41 -9.93
N ALA A 74 -8.70 -5.92 -8.88
CA ALA A 74 -10.00 -6.56 -8.97
C ALA A 74 -11.06 -5.60 -9.56
N ASN A 75 -11.02 -4.33 -9.19
CA ASN A 75 -11.90 -3.31 -9.76
C ASN A 75 -11.59 -2.98 -11.23
N ARG A 76 -10.33 -3.09 -11.68
CA ARG A 76 -9.95 -2.92 -13.10
C ARG A 76 -10.36 -4.14 -13.94
N GLY A 77 -10.08 -5.36 -13.47
CA GLY A 77 -10.42 -6.61 -14.16
C GLY A 77 -11.92 -6.90 -14.24
N GLY A 78 -12.72 -6.38 -13.29
CA GLY A 78 -14.18 -6.44 -13.33
C GLY A 78 -14.83 -5.55 -14.40
N HIS A 79 -14.06 -4.67 -15.04
CA HIS A 79 -14.54 -3.83 -16.15
C HIS A 79 -14.37 -4.48 -17.53
N ASP A 80 -13.51 -5.51 -17.63
CA ASP A 80 -13.24 -6.24 -18.88
C ASP A 80 -14.13 -7.51 -19.01
N SER A 81 -14.75 -7.95 -17.92
CA SER A 81 -15.59 -9.15 -17.86
C SER A 81 -17.10 -8.88 -18.03
N ARG A 82 -17.51 -7.66 -18.41
CA ARG A 82 -18.90 -7.30 -18.74
C ARG A 82 -19.19 -7.14 -20.25
N GLN A 83 -18.42 -7.78 -21.12
CA GLN A 83 -18.90 -8.09 -22.47
C GLN A 83 -18.65 -9.55 -22.85
N PRO A 84 -19.70 -10.38 -22.83
CA PRO A 84 -19.89 -11.40 -23.84
C PRO A 84 -20.74 -10.82 -24.99
N HIS A 85 -20.08 -10.76 -26.14
CA HIS A 85 -20.55 -10.76 -27.54
C HIS A 85 -22.05 -10.74 -27.87
N ARG A 86 -22.36 -9.88 -28.85
CA ARG A 86 -23.30 -10.00 -30.00
C ARG A 86 -24.42 -11.04 -29.92
#